data_AF-A0A5P8KEW4-F1
#
_entry.id   AF-A0A5P8KEW4-F1
#
_cell.length_a   1.000
_cell.length_b   1.000
_cell.length_c   1.000
_cell.angle_alpha   90.00
_cell.angle_beta   90.00
_cell.angle_gamma   90.00
#
_symmetry.space_group_name_H-M   'P 1'
#
loop_
_entity.id
_entity.type
_entity.pdbx_description
1 polymer ?
#
loop_
_entity_poly.entity_id
_entity_poly.type
_entity_poly.pdbx_seq_one_letter_code
_entity_poly.pdbx_strand_id
1 'polypeptide(L)'
;MKPNPFHVLGLPVSAGDEEVAERFRELSLTGAQDAGALAEWAKDELMGLPERRELHALLEAPGADYRGDRWEDFAKQYGRRPVAFASRQGPAEAPRAADIDLAAVARRLLDGMLTPPEVDIRPALDHPPVPLYLERPPLEVRDVLFG
;
A
#
# COMPACT_ATOMS: atom_id res chain seq x y z
N MET A 1 10.13 9.30 20.29
CA MET A 1 9.38 8.37 19.42
C MET A 1 10.40 7.61 18.58
N LYS A 2 10.35 6.27 18.49
CA LYS A 2 11.31 5.52 17.68
C LYS A 2 11.01 5.72 16.18
N PRO A 3 12.02 5.86 15.30
CA PRO A 3 11.82 5.96 13.86
C PRO A 3 11.27 4.65 13.28
N ASN A 4 10.70 4.69 12.07
CA ASN A 4 10.24 3.48 11.38
C ASN A 4 11.43 2.51 11.13
N PRO A 5 11.30 1.21 11.44
CA PRO A 5 12.35 0.22 11.19
C PRO A 5 12.88 0.18 9.74
N PHE A 6 12.03 0.42 8.74
CA PHE A 6 12.44 0.50 7.33
C PHE A 6 13.41 1.66 7.09
N HIS A 7 13.19 2.82 7.74
CA HIS A 7 14.12 3.95 7.71
C HIS A 7 15.45 3.60 8.38
N VAL A 8 15.39 2.92 9.52
CA VAL A 8 16.60 2.59 10.30
C VAL A 8 17.53 1.68 9.51
N LEU A 9 16.98 0.68 8.82
CA LEU A 9 17.78 -0.22 7.99
C LEU A 9 18.07 0.37 6.60
N GLY A 10 17.34 1.40 6.19
CA GLY A 10 17.43 1.96 4.84
C GLY A 10 16.93 0.97 3.79
N LEU A 11 15.78 0.36 4.05
CA LEU A 11 15.17 -0.65 3.17
C LEU A 11 13.76 -0.23 2.75
N PRO A 12 13.35 -0.51 1.49
CA PRO A 12 11.97 -0.30 1.08
C PRO A 12 11.02 -1.29 1.80
N VAL A 13 9.73 -0.96 1.84
CA VAL A 13 8.69 -1.83 2.42
C VAL A 13 8.57 -3.19 1.72
N SER A 14 9.00 -3.26 0.46
CA SER A 14 9.04 -4.49 -0.34
C SER A 14 10.22 -5.41 -0.01
N ALA A 15 11.14 -4.98 0.86
CA ALA A 15 12.31 -5.77 1.19
C ALA A 15 11.89 -7.11 1.81
N GLY A 16 12.60 -8.19 1.48
CA GLY A 16 12.41 -9.51 2.08
C GLY A 16 13.17 -9.68 3.40
N ASP A 17 12.93 -10.78 4.10
CA ASP A 17 13.63 -11.09 5.36
C ASP A 17 15.14 -11.32 5.17
N GLU A 18 15.54 -11.84 4.02
CA GLU A 18 16.95 -12.01 3.67
C GLU A 18 17.67 -10.65 3.54
N GLU A 19 17.03 -9.68 2.87
CA GLU A 19 17.56 -8.33 2.71
C GLU A 19 17.63 -7.59 4.06
N VAL A 20 16.65 -7.81 4.95
CA VAL A 20 16.65 -7.28 6.32
C VAL A 20 17.84 -7.84 7.12
N ALA A 21 18.08 -9.15 7.04
CA ALA A 21 19.18 -9.80 7.73
C ALA A 21 20.56 -9.39 7.18
N GLU A 22 20.69 -9.30 5.86
CA GLU A 22 21.90 -8.81 5.20
C GLU A 22 22.22 -7.38 5.62
N ARG A 23 21.22 -6.50 5.59
CA ARG A 23 21.43 -5.09 5.93
C ARG A 23 21.77 -4.88 7.39
N PHE A 24 21.15 -5.64 8.29
CA PHE A 24 21.54 -5.65 9.71
C PHE A 24 23.01 -6.04 9.89
N ARG A 25 23.50 -7.06 9.17
CA ARG A 25 24.92 -7.47 9.24
C ARG A 25 25.84 -6.35 8.77
N GLU A 26 25.52 -5.70 7.65
CA GLU A 26 26.31 -4.58 7.13
C GLU A 26 26.41 -3.42 8.13
N LEU A 27 25.27 -3.03 8.72
CA LEU A 27 25.21 -1.95 9.71
C LEU A 27 25.90 -2.33 11.03
N SER A 28 25.84 -3.60 11.42
CA SER A 28 26.55 -4.11 12.61
C SER A 28 28.08 -4.12 12.43
N LEU A 29 28.57 -4.24 11.20
CA LEU A 29 30.00 -4.23 10.88
C LEU A 29 30.56 -2.82 10.69
N THR A 30 29.73 -1.87 10.25
CA THR A 30 30.15 -0.50 9.87
C THR A 30 29.70 0.59 10.86
N GLY A 31 28.78 0.28 11.78
CA GLY A 31 28.14 1.25 12.67
C GLY A 31 28.90 1.56 13.96
N ALA A 32 28.62 2.74 14.54
CA ALA A 32 28.99 3.06 15.93
C ALA A 32 28.17 2.21 16.92
N GLN A 33 28.66 1.98 18.16
CA GLN A 33 28.01 1.09 19.14
C GLN A 33 26.51 1.39 19.37
N ASP A 34 26.11 2.66 19.42
CA ASP A 34 24.70 3.05 19.60
C ASP A 34 23.83 2.77 18.35
N ALA A 35 24.43 2.70 17.16
CA ALA A 35 23.74 2.34 15.94
C ALA A 35 23.42 0.84 15.87
N GLY A 36 24.22 0.00 16.56
CA GLY A 36 24.01 -1.45 16.63
C GLY A 36 22.70 -1.82 17.33
N ALA A 37 22.45 -1.24 18.51
CA ALA A 37 21.21 -1.51 19.26
C ALA A 37 19.95 -1.03 18.53
N LEU A 38 20.04 0.07 17.78
CA LEU A 38 18.93 0.57 16.98
C LEU A 38 18.68 -0.31 15.75
N ALA A 39 19.73 -0.78 15.09
CA ALA A 39 19.63 -1.70 13.96
C ALA A 39 19.10 -3.09 14.38
N GLU A 40 19.52 -3.58 15.55
CA GLU A 40 19.02 -4.83 16.12
C GLU A 40 17.53 -4.73 16.43
N TRP A 41 17.10 -3.65 17.09
CA TRP A 41 15.69 -3.37 17.33
C TRP A 41 14.89 -3.32 16.02
N ALA A 42 15.38 -2.62 15.00
CA ALA A 42 14.68 -2.49 13.72
C ALA A 42 14.54 -3.83 12.99
N LYS A 43 15.60 -4.66 13.02
CA LYS A 43 15.57 -6.01 12.48
C LYS A 43 14.53 -6.87 13.20
N ASP A 44 14.47 -6.83 14.53
CA ASP A 44 13.51 -7.61 15.31
C ASP A 44 12.06 -7.14 15.11
N GLU A 45 11.81 -5.86 14.87
CA GLU A 45 10.47 -5.37 14.50
C GLU A 45 10.02 -5.90 13.14
N LEU A 46 10.94 -6.00 12.16
CA LEU A 46 10.62 -6.41 10.79
C LEU A 46 10.58 -7.93 10.61
N MET A 47 11.42 -8.68 11.33
CA MET A 47 11.50 -10.15 11.27
C MET A 47 10.67 -10.85 12.36
N GLY A 48 10.07 -10.09 13.27
CA GLY A 48 9.28 -10.62 14.38
C GLY A 48 7.89 -11.07 13.95
N LEU A 49 6.87 -10.35 14.40
CA LEU A 49 5.48 -10.67 14.07
C LEU A 49 5.09 -10.04 12.72
N PRO A 50 4.48 -10.80 11.79
CA PRO A 50 4.05 -10.26 10.50
C PRO A 50 3.17 -9.01 10.63
N GLU A 51 2.28 -8.96 11.61
CA GLU A 51 1.37 -7.84 11.84
C GLU A 51 2.11 -6.56 12.24
N ARG A 52 3.26 -6.67 12.91
CA ARG A 52 4.10 -5.52 13.26
C ARG A 52 4.79 -4.97 12.01
N ARG A 53 5.28 -5.87 11.16
CA ARG A 53 5.88 -5.49 9.86
C ARG A 53 4.85 -4.77 8.98
N GLU A 54 3.64 -5.29 8.90
CA GLU A 54 2.54 -4.66 8.15
C GLU A 54 2.18 -3.29 8.68
N LEU A 55 2.09 -3.12 10.01
CA LEU A 55 1.86 -1.82 10.63
C LEU A 55 2.94 -0.80 10.24
N HIS A 56 4.21 -1.19 10.31
CA HIS A 56 5.32 -0.31 9.91
C HIS A 56 5.28 0.01 8.42
N ALA A 57 4.85 -0.93 7.57
CA ALA A 57 4.69 -0.70 6.13
C ALA A 57 3.52 0.26 5.81
N LEU A 58 2.42 0.20 6.57
CA LEU A 58 1.28 1.12 6.40
C LEU A 58 1.61 2.56 6.80
N LEU A 59 2.51 2.73 7.76
CA LEU A 59 2.94 4.04 8.24
C LEU A 59 4.04 4.66 7.35
N GLU A 60 4.54 3.92 6.37
CA GLU A 60 5.52 4.41 5.41
C GLU A 60 4.90 5.23 4.28
N ALA A 61 5.70 6.15 3.74
CA ALA A 61 5.29 6.88 2.55
C ALA A 61 5.30 5.93 1.33
N PRO A 62 4.24 5.92 0.49
CA PRO A 62 4.21 5.10 -0.70
C PRO A 62 5.40 5.39 -1.62
N GLY A 63 6.12 4.34 -2.03
CA GLY A 63 7.28 4.46 -2.92
C GLY A 63 8.57 4.91 -2.25
N ALA A 64 8.64 4.95 -0.92
CA ALA A 64 9.87 5.28 -0.23
C ALA A 64 10.95 4.21 -0.44
N ASP A 65 12.10 4.63 -0.97
CA ASP A 65 13.27 3.80 -1.18
C ASP A 65 14.50 4.56 -0.66
N TYR A 66 15.16 3.95 0.32
CA TYR A 66 16.25 4.58 1.08
C TYR A 66 17.63 4.27 0.49
N ARG A 67 17.71 3.59 -0.68
CA ARG A 67 18.98 3.27 -1.34
C ARG A 67 19.42 4.35 -2.33
N GLY A 68 20.49 5.08 -1.99
CA GLY A 68 21.31 5.87 -2.93
C GLY A 68 20.52 6.85 -3.80
N ASP A 69 20.76 6.83 -5.11
CA ASP A 69 20.07 7.67 -6.12
C ASP A 69 18.54 7.55 -6.05
N ARG A 70 18.06 6.36 -5.63
CA ARG A 70 16.68 6.00 -5.25
C ARG A 70 16.01 7.06 -4.37
N TRP A 71 16.72 7.35 -3.28
CA TRP A 71 16.31 8.26 -2.23
C TRP A 71 16.34 9.71 -2.70
N GLU A 72 17.35 10.09 -3.50
CA GLU A 72 17.41 11.45 -4.02
C GLU A 72 16.23 11.75 -4.94
N ASP A 73 15.83 10.80 -5.78
CA ASP A 73 14.69 10.95 -6.68
C ASP A 73 13.37 11.00 -5.91
N PHE A 74 13.20 10.12 -4.91
CA PHE A 74 12.08 10.17 -3.98
C PHE A 74 12.03 11.52 -3.24
N ALA A 75 13.15 11.99 -2.69
CA ALA A 75 13.26 13.26 -1.99
C ALA A 75 13.02 14.47 -2.93
N LYS A 76 13.44 14.41 -4.20
CA LYS A 76 13.13 15.42 -5.21
C LYS A 76 11.64 15.43 -5.55
N GLN A 77 11.01 14.26 -5.66
CA GLN A 77 9.60 14.10 -6.03
C GLN A 77 8.66 14.55 -4.91
N TYR A 78 8.90 14.11 -3.67
CA TYR A 78 8.02 14.34 -2.53
C TYR A 78 8.49 15.46 -1.59
N GLY A 79 9.78 15.81 -1.63
CA GLY A 79 10.35 16.93 -0.85
C GLY A 79 10.19 18.30 -1.50
N ARG A 80 9.77 18.40 -2.77
CA ARG A 80 9.54 19.69 -3.46
C ARG A 80 8.29 20.45 -2.98
N ARG A 81 7.40 19.78 -2.27
CA ARG A 81 6.27 20.38 -1.56
C ARG A 81 6.10 19.66 -0.22
N PRO A 82 7.03 19.87 0.74
CA PRO A 82 6.69 19.52 2.11
C PRO A 82 5.42 20.31 2.40
N VAL A 83 4.38 19.67 2.95
CA VAL A 83 3.22 20.41 3.45
C VAL A 83 3.78 21.52 4.32
N ALA A 84 3.71 22.76 3.84
CA ALA A 84 4.51 23.84 4.38
C ALA A 84 3.88 24.31 5.70
N PHE A 85 4.10 23.54 6.77
CA PHE A 85 3.79 23.94 8.14
C PHE A 85 4.46 25.28 8.48
N ALA A 86 5.56 25.63 7.77
CA ALA A 86 6.27 26.89 7.88
C ALA A 86 5.46 28.15 7.49
N SER A 87 4.28 28.01 6.88
CA SER A 87 3.40 29.16 6.60
C SER A 87 2.42 29.46 7.74
N ARG A 88 2.38 28.64 8.80
CA ARG A 88 1.59 28.93 10.01
C ARG A 88 2.53 29.53 11.06
N GLN A 89 2.52 30.86 11.17
CA GLN A 89 3.16 31.55 12.29
C GLN A 89 2.42 31.21 13.58
N GLY A 90 2.86 30.15 14.26
CA GLY A 90 2.30 29.67 15.53
C GLY A 90 2.78 28.25 15.83
N PRO A 91 2.77 27.80 17.10
CA PRO A 91 3.05 26.40 17.41
C PRO A 91 2.13 25.53 16.56
N ALA A 92 2.70 24.53 15.89
CA ALA A 92 1.95 23.58 15.08
C ALA A 92 0.93 22.89 16.01
N GLU A 93 -0.29 23.39 15.99
CA GLU A 93 -1.35 22.85 16.80
C GLU A 93 -1.65 21.46 16.26
N ALA A 94 -1.63 20.46 17.15
CA ALA A 94 -1.93 19.09 16.76
C ALA A 94 -3.28 19.07 16.02
N PRO A 95 -3.38 18.36 14.89
CA PRO A 95 -4.63 18.27 14.15
C PRO A 95 -5.75 17.86 15.10
N ARG A 96 -6.78 18.68 15.16
CA ARG A 96 -7.94 18.46 16.01
C ARG A 96 -8.93 17.59 15.24
N ALA A 97 -9.82 16.90 15.96
CA ALA A 97 -10.86 16.09 15.31
C ALA A 97 -11.72 16.90 14.32
N ALA A 98 -11.85 18.22 14.53
CA ALA A 98 -12.56 19.13 13.63
C ALA A 98 -11.84 19.43 12.31
N ASP A 99 -10.53 19.16 12.21
CA ASP A 99 -9.75 19.34 10.98
C ASP A 99 -9.92 18.16 10.01
N ILE A 100 -10.56 17.07 10.46
CA ILE A 100 -10.81 15.87 9.66
C ILE A 100 -12.26 15.89 9.20
N ASP A 101 -12.47 16.09 7.89
CA ASP A 101 -13.79 15.88 7.28
C ASP A 101 -14.09 14.38 7.19
N LEU A 102 -14.65 13.84 8.26
CA LEU A 102 -15.09 12.44 8.34
C LEU A 102 -16.08 12.08 7.24
N ALA A 103 -16.89 13.03 6.76
CA ALA A 103 -17.84 12.77 5.68
C ALA A 103 -17.13 12.64 4.33
N ALA A 104 -16.05 13.41 4.09
CA ALA A 104 -15.21 13.22 2.91
C ALA A 104 -14.46 11.88 2.95
N VAL A 105 -13.94 11.48 4.12
CA VAL A 105 -13.28 10.18 4.31
C VAL A 105 -14.25 9.02 4.06
N ALA A 106 -15.44 9.08 4.67
CA ALA A 106 -16.47 8.05 4.49
C ALA A 106 -16.91 7.93 3.01
N ARG A 107 -17.12 9.06 2.32
CA ARG A 107 -17.43 9.05 0.88
C ARG A 107 -16.34 8.39 0.07
N ARG A 108 -15.07 8.71 0.32
CA ARG A 108 -13.95 8.15 -0.44
C ARG A 108 -13.77 6.65 -0.20
N LEU A 109 -14.00 6.19 1.02
CA LEU A 109 -14.02 4.75 1.34
C LEU A 109 -15.17 4.04 0.61
N LEU A 110 -16.37 4.62 0.64
CA LEU A 110 -17.54 4.08 -0.06
C LEU A 110 -17.31 4.06 -1.58
N ASP A 111 -16.75 5.11 -2.16
CA ASP A 111 -16.44 5.17 -3.59
C ASP A 111 -15.44 4.06 -3.96
N GLY A 112 -14.42 3.82 -3.13
CA GLY A 112 -13.48 2.72 -3.34
C GLY A 112 -14.13 1.34 -3.24
N MET A 113 -15.02 1.13 -2.28
CA MET A 113 -15.76 -0.14 -2.13
C MET A 113 -16.79 -0.39 -3.24
N LEU A 114 -17.38 0.68 -3.77
CA LEU A 114 -18.37 0.64 -4.83
C LEU A 114 -17.74 0.68 -6.22
N THR A 115 -16.43 0.87 -6.33
CA THR A 115 -15.71 0.72 -7.59
C THR A 115 -15.55 -0.78 -7.87
N PRO A 116 -16.25 -1.33 -8.87
CA PRO A 116 -16.07 -2.73 -9.21
C PRO A 116 -14.62 -2.95 -9.67
N PRO A 117 -13.98 -4.06 -9.30
CA PRO A 117 -12.64 -4.37 -9.78
C PRO A 117 -12.67 -4.47 -11.30
N GLU A 118 -11.56 -4.09 -11.96
CA GLU A 118 -11.39 -4.38 -13.38
C GLU A 118 -11.33 -5.90 -13.56
N VAL A 119 -12.43 -6.48 -14.04
CA VAL A 119 -12.52 -7.91 -14.35
C VAL A 119 -12.34 -8.08 -15.85
N ASP A 120 -11.41 -8.94 -16.26
CA ASP A 120 -11.33 -9.38 -17.64
C ASP A 120 -12.53 -10.29 -17.95
N ILE A 121 -13.49 -9.76 -18.71
CA ILE A 121 -14.71 -10.48 -19.11
C ILE A 121 -14.51 -11.37 -20.34
N ARG A 122 -13.36 -11.28 -21.04
CA ARG A 122 -13.09 -12.05 -22.26
C ARG A 122 -13.20 -13.57 -22.04
N PRO A 123 -12.65 -14.15 -20.96
CA PRO A 123 -12.81 -15.59 -20.69
C PRO A 123 -14.27 -16.04 -20.55
N ALA A 124 -15.14 -15.18 -20.02
CA ALA A 124 -16.58 -15.48 -19.89
C ALA A 124 -17.33 -15.38 -21.22
N LEU A 125 -16.82 -14.59 -22.17
CA LEU A 125 -17.35 -14.49 -23.54
C LEU A 125 -16.86 -15.64 -24.42
N ASP A 126 -15.61 -16.06 -24.24
CA ASP A 126 -14.98 -17.16 -25.00
C ASP A 126 -15.45 -18.55 -24.50
N HIS A 127 -15.83 -18.64 -23.23
CA HIS A 127 -16.34 -19.86 -22.59
C HIS A 127 -17.66 -19.61 -21.86
N PRO A 128 -18.73 -19.25 -22.58
CA PRO A 128 -19.99 -18.97 -21.94
C PRO A 128 -20.57 -20.27 -21.35
N PRO A 129 -21.05 -20.26 -20.09
CA PRO A 129 -21.60 -21.45 -19.44
C PRO A 129 -22.89 -21.95 -20.11
N VAL A 130 -23.52 -21.11 -20.94
CA VAL A 130 -24.69 -21.41 -21.77
C VAL A 130 -24.43 -20.84 -23.17
N PRO A 131 -24.75 -21.56 -24.25
CA PRO A 131 -24.58 -21.04 -25.61
C PRO A 131 -25.29 -19.69 -25.80
N LEU A 132 -24.56 -18.69 -26.30
CA LEU A 132 -25.07 -17.33 -26.54
C LEU A 132 -26.00 -17.25 -27.76
N TYR A 133 -26.06 -18.33 -28.55
CA TYR A 133 -26.92 -18.50 -29.70
C TYR A 133 -27.91 -19.63 -29.42
N LEU A 134 -29.20 -19.31 -29.52
CA LEU A 134 -30.25 -20.31 -29.52
C LEU A 134 -30.21 -21.03 -30.88
N GLU A 135 -29.83 -22.30 -30.91
CA GLU A 135 -29.80 -23.12 -32.15
C GLU A 135 -31.20 -23.26 -32.79
N ARG A 136 -32.25 -22.97 -32.03
CA ARG A 136 -33.62 -22.79 -32.54
C ARG A 136 -34.23 -21.53 -31.93
N PRO A 137 -34.92 -20.69 -32.73
CA PRO A 137 -35.71 -19.61 -32.16
C PRO A 137 -36.67 -20.20 -31.11
N PRO A 138 -36.91 -19.50 -29.99
CA PRO A 138 -37.82 -19.98 -28.96
C PRO A 138 -39.18 -20.23 -29.62
N LEU A 139 -39.78 -21.40 -29.34
CA LEU A 139 -41.09 -21.78 -29.87
C LEU A 139 -42.06 -20.63 -29.60
N GLU A 140 -42.70 -20.12 -30.64
CA GLU A 140 -43.75 -19.14 -30.44
C GLU A 140 -44.92 -19.84 -29.74
N VAL A 141 -45.66 -19.12 -28.91
CA VAL A 141 -46.83 -19.65 -28.17
C VAL A 141 -47.89 -20.28 -29.11
N ARG A 142 -47.76 -20.06 -30.43
CA ARG A 142 -48.59 -20.64 -31.49
C ARG A 142 -48.23 -22.08 -31.86
N ASP A 143 -47.06 -22.58 -31.48
CA ASP A 143 -46.56 -23.90 -31.87
C ASP A 143 -46.97 -25.04 -30.91
N VAL A 144 -47.76 -24.75 -29.87
CA VAL A 144 -48.16 -25.71 -28.81
C VAL A 144 -49.59 -26.25 -29.00
N LEU A 145 -50.18 -26.10 -30.18
CA LEU A 145 -51.43 -26.76 -30.53
C LEU A 145 -51.14 -27.83 -31.59
N PHE A 146 -51.54 -29.07 -31.28
CA PHE A 146 -51.46 -30.31 -32.07
C PHE A 146 -50.24 -31.21 -31.79
N GLY A 147 -50.45 -32.16 -30.86
CA GLY A 147 -49.58 -33.30 -30.57
C GLY A 147 -49.95 -33.99 -29.27
#